data_AF-A0A329QS93-F1
#
_entry.id   AF-A0A329QS93-F1
#
_cell.length_a   1.000
_cell.length_b   1.000
_cell.length_c   1.000
_cell.angle_alpha   90.00
_cell.angle_beta   90.00
_cell.angle_gamma   90.00
#
_symmetry.space_group_name_H-M   'P 1'
#
loop_
_entity.id
_entity.type
_entity.pdbx_description
1 polymer ?
#
loop_
_entity_poly.entity_id
_entity_poly.type
_entity_poly.pdbx_seq_one_letter_code
_entity_poly.pdbx_strand_id
1 'polypeptide(L)'
;MNQEPAWNVSIKSVEREEFYFAPNTGWQVKVPTFRVHFNTDCELRLHAQDQILITVGEVGTADWAAFIGMAIECGPDSILLYTNPQYESRLVEAWQFEMVFSPLNSIEGAQNVIDTLGFFPPFHYDELTNVKLENADQGARYEHLSLTITHTSTDGLEQPLDFNFEDVQFKNISPAEERNVCLQLSFAYEGEQIGVQLDAMTGFAATFLCRKVVVQLG
;
A
#
# COMPACT_ATOMS: atom_id res chain seq x y z
N MET A 1 19.51 14.12 3.01
CA MET A 1 18.50 14.79 2.17
C MET A 1 18.06 13.78 1.14
N ASN A 2 17.02 13.00 1.44
CA ASN A 2 16.41 12.13 0.45
C ASN A 2 15.61 13.04 -0.47
N GLN A 3 15.92 13.01 -1.77
CA GLN A 3 15.13 13.70 -2.77
C GLN A 3 13.70 13.19 -2.68
N GLU A 4 12.75 14.12 -2.62
CA GLU A 4 11.32 13.82 -2.69
C GLU A 4 11.09 12.94 -3.93
N PRO A 5 10.51 11.74 -3.80
CA PRO A 5 10.37 10.81 -4.91
C PRO A 5 9.19 11.23 -5.77
N ALA A 6 9.25 12.45 -6.29
CA ALA A 6 8.25 13.08 -7.12
C ALA A 6 8.84 13.33 -8.51
N TRP A 7 8.11 12.94 -9.54
CA TRP A 7 8.48 13.05 -10.95
C TRP A 7 7.45 13.89 -11.67
N ASN A 8 7.89 14.93 -12.37
CA ASN A 8 7.00 15.64 -13.28
C ASN A 8 6.91 14.85 -14.58
N VAL A 9 5.69 14.52 -14.99
CA VAL A 9 5.44 13.70 -16.16
C VAL A 9 4.60 14.41 -17.19
N SER A 10 4.73 13.98 -18.44
CA SER A 10 3.83 14.36 -19.53
C SER A 10 3.39 13.10 -20.23
N ILE A 11 2.10 12.80 -20.15
CA ILE A 11 1.53 11.55 -20.66
C ILE A 11 1.37 11.63 -22.18
N LYS A 12 1.86 10.59 -22.86
CA LYS A 12 1.77 10.40 -24.31
C LYS A 12 0.52 9.62 -24.69
N SER A 13 0.28 8.53 -23.97
CA SER A 13 -0.86 7.64 -24.19
C SER A 13 -1.16 6.82 -22.95
N VAL A 14 -2.39 6.33 -22.87
CA VAL A 14 -2.85 5.38 -21.86
C VAL A 14 -3.54 4.25 -22.60
N GLU A 15 -3.12 3.02 -22.34
CA GLU A 15 -3.69 1.81 -22.95
C GLU A 15 -4.21 0.89 -21.84
N ARG A 16 -5.40 0.34 -22.05
CA ARG A 16 -5.98 -0.60 -21.10
C ARG A 16 -5.46 -2.01 -21.37
N GLU A 17 -4.97 -2.65 -20.31
CA GLU A 17 -4.49 -4.03 -20.32
C GLU A 17 -5.23 -4.87 -19.29
N GLU A 18 -5.29 -6.18 -19.51
CA GLU A 18 -5.75 -7.13 -18.50
C GLU A 18 -4.54 -7.76 -17.82
N PHE A 19 -4.54 -7.74 -16.49
CA PHE A 19 -3.47 -8.34 -15.70
C PHE A 19 -4.03 -9.39 -14.74
N TYR A 20 -3.23 -10.41 -14.47
CA TYR A 20 -3.54 -11.46 -13.51
C TYR A 20 -2.53 -11.39 -12.38
N PHE A 21 -2.96 -10.98 -11.18
CA PHE A 21 -2.18 -11.21 -9.98
C PHE A 21 -2.14 -12.71 -9.68
N ALA A 22 -0.99 -13.20 -9.21
CA ALA A 22 -0.75 -14.61 -8.87
C ALA A 22 -1.25 -15.61 -9.94
N PRO A 23 -0.80 -15.49 -11.20
CA PRO A 23 -1.34 -16.28 -12.29
C PRO A 23 -1.15 -17.77 -12.04
N ASN A 24 -2.19 -18.57 -12.31
CA ASN A 24 -2.24 -20.02 -12.12
C ASN A 24 -2.19 -20.49 -10.65
N THR A 25 -2.56 -19.63 -9.69
CA THR A 25 -2.69 -20.00 -8.28
C THR A 25 -4.14 -19.87 -7.80
N GLY A 26 -4.42 -20.37 -6.59
CA GLY A 26 -5.72 -20.13 -5.93
C GLY A 26 -5.96 -18.67 -5.54
N TRP A 27 -4.92 -17.83 -5.54
CA TRP A 27 -4.98 -16.39 -5.24
C TRP A 27 -5.14 -15.53 -6.49
N GLN A 28 -5.43 -16.15 -7.64
CA GLN A 28 -5.46 -15.45 -8.90
C GLN A 28 -6.58 -14.41 -8.94
N VAL A 29 -6.22 -13.15 -9.22
CA VAL A 29 -7.19 -12.07 -9.41
C VAL A 29 -6.95 -11.41 -10.76
N LYS A 30 -8.01 -11.34 -11.59
CA LYS A 30 -7.99 -10.62 -12.86
C LYS A 30 -8.44 -9.18 -12.65
N VAL A 31 -7.60 -8.22 -13.04
CA VAL A 31 -7.91 -6.79 -12.89
C VAL A 31 -7.69 -6.03 -14.21
N PRO A 32 -8.45 -4.94 -14.45
CA PRO A 32 -8.06 -3.96 -15.45
C PRO A 32 -6.85 -3.18 -14.95
N THR A 33 -5.91 -2.92 -15.86
CA THR A 33 -4.68 -2.16 -15.62
C THR A 33 -4.46 -1.19 -16.75
N PHE A 34 -3.63 -0.19 -16.51
CA PHE A 34 -3.43 0.92 -17.43
C PHE A 34 -1.94 1.11 -17.70
N ARG A 35 -1.54 0.82 -18.93
CA ARG A 35 -0.21 1.13 -19.43
C ARG A 35 -0.15 2.61 -19.73
N VAL A 36 0.62 3.34 -18.95
CA VAL A 36 0.80 4.79 -19.11
C VAL A 36 2.16 5.03 -19.73
N HIS A 37 2.19 5.57 -20.95
CA HIS A 37 3.41 6.01 -21.61
C HIS A 37 3.63 7.50 -21.36
N PHE A 38 4.84 7.90 -20.98
CA PHE A 38 5.11 9.28 -20.60
C PHE A 38 6.51 9.75 -21.01
N ASN A 39 6.73 11.05 -20.85
CA ASN A 39 8.03 11.65 -20.66
C ASN A 39 8.15 12.05 -19.19
N THR A 40 9.35 11.97 -18.63
CA THR A 40 9.66 12.38 -17.26
C THR A 40 10.85 13.33 -17.29
N ASP A 41 10.89 14.26 -16.34
CA ASP A 41 12.02 15.18 -16.16
C ASP A 41 13.29 14.47 -15.64
N CYS A 42 13.13 13.32 -14.98
CA CYS A 42 14.22 12.53 -14.44
C CYS A 42 13.92 11.01 -14.44
N GLU A 43 14.94 10.21 -14.16
CA GLU A 43 14.82 8.74 -14.09
C GLU A 43 13.76 8.32 -13.05
N LEU A 44 12.78 7.53 -13.50
CA LEU A 44 11.75 6.98 -12.64
C LEU A 44 12.33 5.77 -11.88
N ARG A 45 12.49 5.90 -10.57
CA ARG A 45 13.02 4.82 -9.70
C ARG A 45 11.89 4.17 -8.93
N LEU A 46 11.09 3.40 -9.64
CA LEU A 46 9.98 2.64 -9.09
C LEU A 46 10.21 1.15 -9.24
N HIS A 47 9.66 0.42 -8.29
CA HIS A 47 9.63 -1.03 -8.24
C HIS A 47 8.17 -1.49 -8.41
N ALA A 48 8.00 -2.74 -8.83
CA ALA A 48 6.67 -3.36 -8.75
C ALA A 48 6.17 -3.31 -7.28
N GLN A 49 4.86 -3.12 -7.13
CA GLN A 49 4.15 -2.95 -5.85
C GLN A 49 4.35 -1.60 -5.15
N ASP A 50 5.12 -0.67 -5.72
CA ASP A 50 5.18 0.69 -5.19
C ASP A 50 3.83 1.38 -5.32
N GLN A 51 3.45 2.11 -4.26
CA GLN A 51 2.27 2.95 -4.23
C GLN A 51 2.65 4.36 -4.67
N ILE A 52 1.91 4.87 -5.65
CA ILE A 52 2.18 6.12 -6.33
C ILE A 52 0.96 7.01 -6.18
N LEU A 53 1.13 8.21 -5.64
CA LEU A 53 0.16 9.27 -5.76
C LEU A 53 0.27 9.89 -7.14
N ILE A 54 -0.83 9.86 -7.87
CA ILE A 54 -0.97 10.38 -9.22
C ILE A 54 -1.80 11.65 -9.13
N THR A 55 -1.21 12.77 -9.55
CA THR A 55 -1.89 14.06 -9.57
C THR A 55 -2.27 14.45 -10.99
N VAL A 56 -3.55 14.79 -11.17
CA VAL A 56 -4.16 15.16 -12.47
C VAL A 56 -4.83 16.52 -12.35
N GLY A 57 -4.86 17.27 -13.47
CA GLY A 57 -5.47 18.61 -13.51
C GLY A 57 -4.71 19.65 -12.66
N GLU A 58 -5.14 20.92 -12.70
CA GLU A 58 -4.42 22.00 -12.02
C GLU A 58 -4.78 22.08 -10.53
N VAL A 59 -3.80 21.98 -9.63
CA VAL A 59 -4.01 22.00 -8.16
C VAL A 59 -4.87 23.19 -7.72
N GLY A 60 -5.92 22.91 -6.95
CA GLY A 60 -6.83 23.93 -6.42
C GLY A 60 -7.95 24.35 -7.38
N THR A 61 -8.04 23.73 -8.56
CA THR A 61 -9.19 23.87 -9.47
C THR A 61 -10.22 22.77 -9.25
N ALA A 62 -11.42 22.94 -9.81
CA ALA A 62 -12.49 21.95 -9.70
C ALA A 62 -12.19 20.64 -10.45
N ASP A 63 -11.27 20.67 -11.42
CA ASP A 63 -10.87 19.52 -12.23
C ASP A 63 -9.61 18.82 -11.70
N TRP A 64 -9.12 19.25 -10.53
CA TRP A 64 -8.01 18.61 -9.84
C TRP A 64 -8.43 17.32 -9.14
N ALA A 65 -7.59 16.30 -9.24
CA ALA A 65 -7.69 15.12 -8.39
C ALA A 65 -6.30 14.56 -8.07
N ALA A 66 -6.20 13.87 -6.95
CA ALA A 66 -5.06 13.06 -6.59
C ALA A 66 -5.55 11.69 -6.11
N PHE A 67 -4.96 10.62 -6.63
CA PHE A 67 -5.38 9.25 -6.31
C PHE A 67 -4.18 8.30 -6.33
N ILE A 68 -4.30 7.18 -5.61
CA ILE A 68 -3.26 6.18 -5.53
C ILE A 68 -3.37 5.18 -6.69
N GLY A 69 -2.25 4.89 -7.32
CA GLY A 69 -2.05 3.73 -8.18
C GLY A 69 -0.92 2.85 -7.64
N MET A 70 -0.99 1.56 -7.96
CA MET A 70 0.08 0.61 -7.69
C MET A 70 0.85 0.31 -8.97
N ALA A 71 2.17 0.45 -8.95
CA ALA A 71 3.03 -0.02 -10.03
C ALA A 71 2.98 -1.55 -10.11
N ILE A 72 2.71 -2.09 -11.30
CA ILE A 72 2.82 -3.52 -11.57
C ILE A 72 4.12 -3.80 -12.32
N GLU A 73 4.41 -3.01 -13.35
CA GLU A 73 5.62 -3.10 -14.16
C GLU A 73 6.17 -1.70 -14.38
N CYS A 74 7.48 -1.53 -14.21
CA CYS A 74 8.15 -0.24 -14.37
C CYS A 74 9.16 -0.30 -15.52
N GLY A 75 8.98 0.58 -16.50
CA GLY A 75 9.92 0.84 -17.59
C GLY A 75 10.39 2.30 -17.58
N PRO A 76 11.40 2.64 -18.41
CA PRO A 76 11.99 3.98 -18.43
C PRO A 76 11.03 5.06 -18.97
N ASP A 77 10.08 4.68 -19.82
CA ASP A 77 9.14 5.58 -20.49
C ASP A 77 7.67 5.10 -20.40
N SER A 78 7.43 4.05 -19.61
CA SER A 78 6.09 3.52 -19.36
C SER A 78 5.99 2.80 -18.02
N ILE A 79 4.79 2.80 -17.46
CA ILE A 79 4.45 2.03 -16.26
C ILE A 79 3.12 1.31 -16.49
N LEU A 80 3.01 0.06 -16.02
CA LEU A 80 1.72 -0.59 -15.84
C LEU A 80 1.18 -0.21 -14.47
N LEU A 81 0.02 0.42 -14.44
CA LEU A 81 -0.64 0.84 -13.21
C LEU A 81 -1.91 0.05 -12.96
N TYR A 82 -2.08 -0.37 -11.71
CA TYR A 82 -3.39 -0.71 -11.18
C TYR A 82 -3.93 0.46 -10.35
N THR A 83 -5.09 0.97 -10.72
CA THR A 83 -5.82 1.98 -9.94
C THR A 83 -7.32 1.81 -10.17
N ASN A 84 -8.14 2.56 -9.43
CA ASN A 84 -9.59 2.52 -9.59
C ASN A 84 -9.98 2.94 -11.04
N PRO A 85 -10.75 2.11 -11.77
CA PRO A 85 -11.16 2.41 -13.15
C PRO A 85 -11.87 3.74 -13.36
N GLN A 86 -12.47 4.33 -12.32
CA GLN A 86 -13.08 5.66 -12.42
C GLN A 86 -12.09 6.77 -12.82
N TYR A 87 -10.79 6.54 -12.60
CA TYR A 87 -9.72 7.48 -12.94
C TYR A 87 -9.10 7.23 -14.31
N GLU A 88 -9.51 6.19 -15.05
CA GLU A 88 -8.95 5.81 -16.36
C GLU A 88 -8.89 7.01 -17.31
N SER A 89 -10.00 7.74 -17.46
CA SER A 89 -10.09 8.89 -18.37
C SER A 89 -9.23 10.07 -17.95
N ARG A 90 -8.84 10.15 -16.67
CA ARG A 90 -8.02 11.24 -16.12
C ARG A 90 -6.52 10.96 -16.20
N LEU A 91 -6.10 9.70 -16.37
CA LEU A 91 -4.68 9.34 -16.42
C LEU A 91 -3.91 10.09 -17.51
N VAL A 92 -4.54 10.41 -18.65
CA VAL A 92 -3.91 11.21 -19.73
C VAL A 92 -3.58 12.65 -19.31
N GLU A 93 -4.15 13.13 -18.22
CA GLU A 93 -3.96 14.47 -17.67
C GLU A 93 -3.00 14.48 -16.46
N ALA A 94 -2.37 13.33 -16.17
CA ALA A 94 -1.38 13.25 -15.10
C ALA A 94 -0.16 14.11 -15.42
N TRP A 95 0.27 14.88 -14.45
CA TRP A 95 1.46 15.74 -14.58
C TRP A 95 2.48 15.50 -13.49
N GLN A 96 2.13 14.75 -12.44
CA GLN A 96 3.05 14.36 -11.39
C GLN A 96 2.74 12.97 -10.86
N PHE A 97 3.81 12.21 -10.64
CA PHE A 97 3.82 10.97 -9.87
C PHE A 97 4.66 11.17 -8.62
N GLU A 98 4.20 10.69 -7.47
CA GLU A 98 4.95 10.70 -6.21
C GLU A 98 4.90 9.32 -5.57
N MET A 99 6.05 8.72 -5.25
CA MET A 99 6.07 7.45 -4.50
C MET A 99 5.71 7.73 -3.04
N VAL A 100 4.52 7.29 -2.62
CA VAL A 100 4.06 7.47 -1.24
C VAL A 100 4.50 6.36 -0.31
N PHE A 101 4.68 5.15 -0.86
CA PHE A 101 5.13 4.00 -0.08
C PHE A 101 5.68 2.89 -0.98
N SER A 102 6.68 2.15 -0.49
CA SER A 102 7.22 0.97 -1.17
C SER A 102 7.27 -0.20 -0.18
N PRO A 103 6.38 -1.21 -0.31
CA PRO A 103 6.38 -2.38 0.55
C PRO A 103 7.72 -3.12 0.51
N LEU A 104 8.31 -3.28 -0.67
CA LEU A 104 9.57 -4.00 -0.86
C LEU A 104 10.77 -3.33 -0.19
N ASN A 105 10.75 -2.00 -0.09
CA ASN A 105 11.83 -1.24 0.56
C ASN A 105 11.61 -1.03 2.06
N SER A 106 10.36 -1.12 2.53
CA SER A 106 9.99 -0.65 3.87
C SER A 106 9.50 -1.74 4.81
N ILE A 107 9.08 -2.90 4.28
CA ILE A 107 8.51 -4.00 5.05
C ILE A 107 9.37 -5.24 4.87
N GLU A 108 9.99 -5.68 5.97
CA GLU A 108 10.74 -6.93 5.98
C GLU A 108 9.78 -8.11 5.76
N GLY A 109 10.08 -8.98 4.80
CA GLY A 109 9.24 -10.14 4.46
C GLY A 109 8.17 -9.86 3.40
N ALA A 110 7.98 -8.62 2.94
CA ALA A 110 7.01 -8.29 1.89
C ALA A 110 7.21 -9.10 0.60
N GLN A 111 8.45 -9.37 0.21
CA GLN A 111 8.75 -10.20 -0.96
C GLN A 111 8.15 -11.60 -0.85
N ASN A 112 8.24 -12.25 0.32
CA ASN A 112 7.67 -13.59 0.52
C ASN A 112 6.13 -13.58 0.40
N VAL A 113 5.50 -12.51 0.87
CA VAL A 113 4.05 -12.31 0.73
C VAL A 113 3.69 -12.14 -0.75
N ILE A 114 4.42 -11.29 -1.47
CA ILE A 114 4.21 -11.06 -2.91
C ILE A 114 4.46 -12.33 -3.72
N ASP A 115 5.48 -13.12 -3.40
CA ASP A 115 5.77 -14.38 -4.11
C ASP A 115 4.65 -15.41 -3.92
N THR A 116 3.97 -15.38 -2.77
CA THR A 116 2.89 -16.32 -2.43
C THR A 116 1.54 -15.86 -2.99
N LEU A 117 1.22 -14.57 -2.83
CA LEU A 117 -0.08 -13.99 -3.13
C LEU A 117 -0.11 -13.24 -4.46
N GLY A 118 1.04 -13.08 -5.13
CA GLY A 118 1.22 -12.33 -6.38
C GLY A 118 1.24 -10.81 -6.24
N PHE A 119 0.92 -10.27 -5.07
CA PHE A 119 0.92 -8.85 -4.74
C PHE A 119 1.02 -8.64 -3.22
N PHE A 120 1.30 -7.42 -2.80
CA PHE A 120 1.18 -7.05 -1.39
C PHE A 120 -0.28 -6.63 -1.13
N PRO A 121 -1.06 -7.36 -0.30
CA PRO A 121 -2.48 -7.11 -0.19
C PRO A 121 -2.80 -5.70 0.33
N PRO A 122 -3.88 -5.07 -0.16
CA PRO A 122 -4.31 -3.79 0.36
C PRO A 122 -5.06 -3.92 1.70
N PHE A 123 -5.29 -5.15 2.19
CA PHE A 123 -6.00 -5.53 3.42
C PHE A 123 -7.32 -4.79 3.63
N HIS A 124 -8.40 -5.29 3.03
CA HIS A 124 -9.71 -4.64 3.07
C HIS A 124 -10.79 -5.62 3.48
N TYR A 125 -11.50 -5.28 4.57
CA TYR A 125 -12.53 -6.13 5.19
C TYR A 125 -12.01 -7.48 5.71
N ASP A 126 -10.70 -7.58 5.97
CA ASP A 126 -10.05 -8.77 6.49
C ASP A 126 -10.19 -8.85 8.03
N GLU A 127 -10.20 -10.06 8.57
CA GLU A 127 -10.33 -10.29 10.01
C GLU A 127 -9.00 -10.13 10.74
N LEU A 128 -9.03 -9.44 11.88
CA LEU A 128 -7.92 -9.30 12.82
C LEU A 128 -8.11 -10.33 13.95
N THR A 129 -7.34 -11.41 13.92
CA THR A 129 -7.55 -12.57 14.82
C THR A 129 -6.67 -12.55 16.06
N ASN A 130 -5.59 -11.77 16.03
CA ASN A 130 -4.65 -11.66 17.13
C ASN A 130 -4.15 -10.22 17.17
N VAL A 131 -4.31 -9.54 18.30
CA VAL A 131 -3.78 -8.19 18.52
C VAL A 131 -3.09 -8.19 19.87
N LYS A 132 -1.79 -7.94 19.89
CA LYS A 132 -0.99 -7.87 21.13
C LYS A 132 -0.22 -6.58 21.16
N LEU A 133 -0.32 -5.90 22.29
CA LEU A 133 0.49 -4.74 22.63
C LEU A 133 1.41 -5.13 23.78
N GLU A 134 2.72 -5.03 23.54
CA GLU A 134 3.73 -5.27 24.55
C GLU A 134 4.42 -3.94 24.89
N ASN A 135 4.39 -3.58 26.18
CA ASN A 135 5.10 -2.42 26.68
C ASN A 135 6.54 -2.81 27.01
N ALA A 136 7.52 -2.05 26.51
CA ALA A 136 8.86 -2.10 27.07
C ALA A 136 8.82 -1.56 28.51
N ASP A 137 8.99 -2.44 29.49
CA ASP A 137 9.05 -2.07 30.90
C ASP A 137 10.11 -0.99 31.13
N GLN A 138 9.67 0.14 31.72
CA GLN A 138 10.45 1.24 32.29
C GLN A 138 11.09 2.24 31.30
N GLY A 139 10.36 3.33 31.04
CA GLY A 139 10.95 4.67 31.03
C GLY A 139 11.02 5.39 29.67
N ALA A 140 10.85 4.70 28.55
CA ALA A 140 10.73 5.33 27.23
C ALA A 140 9.74 4.57 26.35
N ARG A 141 8.67 5.29 25.96
CA ARG A 141 7.52 4.95 25.12
C ARG A 141 7.85 4.24 23.79
N TYR A 142 8.19 2.97 23.84
CA TYR A 142 8.25 2.14 22.64
C TYR A 142 7.43 0.89 22.90
N GLU A 143 6.29 0.84 22.21
CA GLU A 143 5.37 -0.28 22.25
C GLU A 143 5.70 -1.20 21.07
N HIS A 144 5.62 -2.50 21.29
CA HIS A 144 5.57 -3.44 20.18
C HIS A 144 4.09 -3.74 19.93
N LEU A 145 3.67 -3.61 18.68
CA LEU A 145 2.35 -4.05 18.24
C LEU A 145 2.55 -5.26 17.33
N SER A 146 1.95 -6.38 17.68
CA SER A 146 1.81 -7.49 16.76
C SER A 146 0.34 -7.71 16.45
N LEU A 147 0.02 -7.93 15.18
CA LEU A 147 -1.32 -8.33 14.78
C LEU A 147 -1.30 -9.39 13.69
N THR A 148 -2.33 -10.23 13.66
CA THR A 148 -2.54 -11.21 12.57
C THR A 148 -3.77 -10.78 11.77
N ILE A 149 -3.59 -10.60 10.46
CA ILE A 149 -4.68 -10.37 9.51
C ILE A 149 -4.89 -11.64 8.70
N THR A 150 -6.11 -12.16 8.68
CA THR A 150 -6.49 -13.27 7.81
C THR A 150 -6.93 -12.71 6.46
N HIS A 151 -6.04 -12.70 5.47
CA HIS A 151 -6.38 -12.27 4.13
C HIS A 151 -7.24 -13.32 3.43
N THR A 152 -8.39 -12.90 2.88
CA THR A 152 -9.31 -13.82 2.20
C THR A 152 -9.41 -13.51 0.70
N SER A 153 -9.11 -14.50 -0.14
CA SER A 153 -9.31 -14.39 -1.60
C SER A 153 -10.78 -14.36 -1.98
N THR A 154 -11.08 -14.01 -3.23
CA THR A 154 -12.45 -14.02 -3.77
C THR A 154 -13.10 -15.42 -3.72
N ASP A 155 -12.30 -16.47 -3.80
CA ASP A 155 -12.78 -17.87 -3.75
C ASP A 155 -12.78 -18.45 -2.32
N GLY A 156 -12.52 -17.61 -1.30
CA GLY A 156 -12.60 -17.99 0.11
C GLY A 156 -11.37 -18.71 0.66
N LEU A 157 -10.24 -18.73 -0.07
CA LEU A 157 -8.96 -19.13 0.52
C LEU A 157 -8.52 -18.10 1.53
N GLU A 158 -8.09 -18.56 2.70
CA GLU A 158 -7.59 -17.75 3.80
C GLU A 158 -6.07 -17.90 3.91
N GLN A 159 -5.37 -16.79 4.09
CA GLN A 159 -3.94 -16.76 4.42
C GLN A 159 -3.72 -15.83 5.61
N PRO A 160 -3.35 -16.36 6.78
CA PRO A 160 -2.92 -15.52 7.89
C PRO A 160 -1.60 -14.82 7.55
N LEU A 161 -1.54 -13.55 7.92
CA LEU A 161 -0.37 -12.68 7.77
C LEU A 161 -0.11 -12.01 9.11
N ASP A 162 1.03 -12.35 9.72
CA ASP A 162 1.46 -11.76 10.98
C ASP A 162 2.28 -10.51 10.70
N PHE A 163 1.85 -9.40 11.27
CA PHE A 163 2.54 -8.13 11.30
C PHE A 163 3.16 -7.91 12.66
N ASN A 164 4.41 -7.47 12.67
CA ASN A 164 5.10 -6.97 13.85
C ASN A 164 5.60 -5.56 13.57
N PHE A 165 5.22 -4.64 14.43
CA PHE A 165 5.60 -3.23 14.39
C PHE A 165 6.48 -2.93 15.60
N GLU A 166 7.68 -2.41 15.34
CA GLU A 166 8.67 -2.06 16.38
C GLU A 166 8.79 -0.54 16.52
N ASP A 167 9.18 -0.09 17.71
CA ASP A 167 9.27 1.32 18.09
C ASP A 167 7.97 2.10 17.84
N VAL A 168 6.83 1.52 18.22
CA VAL A 168 5.52 2.11 17.97
C VAL A 168 5.29 3.35 18.83
N GLN A 169 4.86 4.42 18.18
CA GLN A 169 4.40 5.66 18.79
C GLN A 169 2.96 5.91 18.36
N PHE A 170 2.02 5.57 19.25
CA PHE A 170 0.60 5.74 18.99
C PHE A 170 0.21 7.21 18.89
N LYS A 171 -0.51 7.55 17.82
CA LYS A 171 -1.28 8.79 17.67
C LYS A 171 -2.71 8.57 18.18
N ASN A 172 -3.30 7.43 17.85
CA ASN A 172 -4.63 7.02 18.29
C ASN A 172 -4.73 5.49 18.35
N ILE A 173 -5.57 4.97 19.25
CA ILE A 173 -5.81 3.53 19.40
C ILE A 173 -7.21 3.28 19.97
N SER A 174 -7.94 2.31 19.40
CA SER A 174 -9.15 1.75 20.00
C SER A 174 -8.84 0.39 20.65
N PRO A 175 -9.62 -0.04 21.65
CA PRO A 175 -9.45 -1.38 22.21
C PRO A 175 -9.79 -2.47 21.19
N ALA A 176 -9.14 -3.62 21.30
CA ALA A 176 -9.56 -4.82 20.59
C ALA A 176 -10.86 -5.38 21.20
N GLU A 177 -11.75 -5.85 20.33
CA GLU A 177 -13.04 -6.44 20.69
C GLU A 177 -13.04 -7.95 20.44
N GLU A 178 -14.18 -8.62 20.71
CA GLU A 178 -14.37 -10.05 20.39
C GLU A 178 -14.25 -10.31 18.88
N ARG A 179 -14.67 -9.35 18.05
CA ARG A 179 -14.54 -9.39 16.59
C ARG A 179 -13.93 -8.10 16.08
N ASN A 180 -12.77 -8.22 15.43
CA ASN A 180 -12.04 -7.10 14.86
C ASN A 180 -11.98 -7.27 13.34
N VAL A 181 -12.51 -6.30 12.60
CA VAL A 181 -12.54 -6.34 11.13
C VAL A 181 -11.84 -5.10 10.61
N CYS A 182 -10.68 -5.31 9.98
CA CYS A 182 -9.92 -4.27 9.31
C CYS A 182 -10.75 -3.74 8.13
N LEU A 183 -11.06 -2.45 8.13
CA LEU A 183 -11.58 -1.78 6.94
C LEU A 183 -10.46 -1.60 5.92
N GLN A 184 -9.31 -1.09 6.38
CA GLN A 184 -8.16 -0.79 5.55
C GLN A 184 -6.88 -0.73 6.41
N LEU A 185 -5.79 -1.32 5.93
CA LEU A 185 -4.44 -1.10 6.46
C LEU A 185 -3.62 -0.31 5.43
N SER A 186 -3.15 0.87 5.83
CA SER A 186 -2.38 1.77 4.96
C SER A 186 -1.04 2.12 5.57
N PHE A 187 -0.07 2.36 4.69
CA PHE A 187 1.29 2.74 5.03
C PHE A 187 1.69 3.99 4.25
N ALA A 188 2.47 4.87 4.88
CA ALA A 188 3.05 6.03 4.23
C ALA A 188 4.41 6.39 4.85
N TYR A 189 5.27 7.04 4.08
CA TYR A 189 6.47 7.64 4.66
C TYR A 189 6.11 8.87 5.50
N GLU A 190 6.56 8.90 6.76
CA GLU A 190 6.44 10.05 7.66
C GLU A 190 7.82 10.42 8.21
N GLY A 191 8.56 11.24 7.45
CA GLY A 191 9.93 11.60 7.78
C GLY A 191 10.86 10.39 7.70
N GLU A 192 11.49 10.02 8.82
CA GLU A 192 12.34 8.82 8.93
C GLU A 192 11.57 7.59 9.48
N GLN A 193 10.25 7.70 9.65
CA GLN A 193 9.39 6.65 10.19
C GLN A 193 8.34 6.21 9.17
N ILE A 194 7.68 5.10 9.46
CA ILE A 194 6.54 4.60 8.71
C ILE A 194 5.28 4.97 9.47
N GLY A 195 4.42 5.76 8.83
CA GLY A 195 3.06 6.01 9.30
C GLY A 195 2.17 4.83 8.94
N VAL A 196 1.43 4.32 9.93
CA VAL A 196 0.51 3.21 9.78
C VAL A 196 -0.87 3.66 10.20
N GLN A 197 -1.85 3.41 9.34
CA GLN A 197 -3.27 3.62 9.62
C GLN A 197 -4.01 2.30 9.43
N LEU A 198 -4.53 1.78 10.53
CA LEU A 198 -5.42 0.64 10.58
C LEU A 198 -6.82 1.16 10.90
N ASP A 199 -7.65 1.29 9.87
CA ASP A 199 -9.07 1.59 10.03
C ASP A 199 -9.84 0.30 10.24
N ALA A 200 -10.89 0.35 11.05
CA ALA A 200 -11.71 -0.81 11.36
C ALA A 200 -13.18 -0.56 11.07
N MET A 201 -13.85 -1.58 10.53
CA MET A 201 -15.32 -1.63 10.51
C MET A 201 -15.87 -1.88 11.91
N THR A 202 -15.20 -2.73 12.68
CA THR A 202 -15.51 -3.05 14.09
C THR A 202 -14.22 -3.38 14.84
N GLY A 203 -14.15 -3.03 16.13
CA GLY A 203 -13.04 -3.39 17.00
C GLY A 203 -11.78 -2.54 16.84
N PHE A 204 -10.63 -3.22 16.75
CA PHE A 204 -9.31 -2.62 16.83
C PHE A 204 -8.96 -1.76 15.61
N ALA A 205 -8.76 -0.46 15.85
CA ALA A 205 -8.28 0.55 14.93
C ALA A 205 -7.11 1.28 15.59
N ALA A 206 -6.12 1.67 14.80
CA ALA A 206 -4.96 2.36 15.31
C ALA A 206 -4.34 3.28 14.27
N THR A 207 -3.79 4.39 14.74
CA THR A 207 -2.93 5.25 13.94
C THR A 207 -1.64 5.45 14.72
N PHE A 208 -0.50 5.12 14.12
CA PHE A 208 0.78 5.17 14.81
C PHE A 208 1.94 5.35 13.85
N LEU A 209 3.07 5.77 14.40
CA LEU A 209 4.36 5.72 13.72
C LEU A 209 5.11 4.49 14.20
N CYS A 210 5.87 3.86 13.33
CA CYS A 210 6.81 2.81 13.70
C CYS A 210 8.13 3.00 12.93
N ARG A 211 9.22 2.41 13.42
CA ARG A 211 10.49 2.42 12.68
C ARG A 211 10.66 1.21 11.78
N LYS A 212 10.03 0.10 12.15
CA LYS A 212 10.20 -1.17 11.46
C LYS A 212 8.86 -1.90 11.40
N VAL A 213 8.60 -2.48 10.23
CA VAL A 213 7.50 -3.40 9.97
C VAL A 213 8.09 -4.71 9.49
N VAL A 214 7.67 -5.81 10.10
CA VAL A 214 7.96 -7.16 9.64
C VAL A 214 6.64 -7.84 9.34
N VAL A 215 6.54 -8.49 8.19
CA VAL A 215 5.40 -9.33 7.80
C VAL A 215 5.87 -10.75 7.52
N GLN A 216 5.09 -11.73 7.95
CA GLN A 216 5.33 -13.13 7.66
C GLN A 216 4.02 -13.86 7.38
N LEU A 217 4.11 -14.92 6.58
CA LEU A 217 3.01 -15.86 6.38
C LEU A 217 2.84 -16.66 7.68
N GLY A 218 1.63 -16.67 8.23
CA GLY A 218 1.25 -17.45 9.41
C GLY A 218 0.93 -18.91 9.12
#